data_AF-A0A2S3QTF0-F1
#
_entry.id   AF-A0A2S3QTF0-F1
#
_cell.length_a   1.000
_cell.length_b   1.000
_cell.length_c   1.000
_cell.angle_alpha   90.00
_cell.angle_beta   90.00
_cell.angle_gamma   90.00
#
_symmetry.space_group_name_H-M   'P 1'
#
loop_
_entity.id
_entity.type
_entity.pdbx_description
1 polymer ?
#
loop_
_entity_poly.entity_id
_entity_poly.type
_entity_poly.pdbx_seq_one_letter_code
_entity_poly.pdbx_strand_id
1 'polypeptide(L)'
;MDIVERNNIQTEKKFTANNNYFNFSSSKQLKNIEIDKSIFDNKLTEEFMKKIIALAAALLSVSSFALSANDSWDTIRAEVKANPSLEISSGYSVFVGRIVTAFDVCVDGDNFVTLSQYPIYERKWIGGSKEGDRYKDIVVGYETLTFPISREVTRKVCRGKEDRNCKTVTSTETQQVVRDITVSKITRVAGRDRDDKKVELFSKTFEIPACL
;
A
#
# COMPACT_ATOMS: atom_id res chain seq x y z
N MET A 1 -21.74 13.07 54.71
CA MET A 1 -20.81 12.06 55.21
C MET A 1 -20.17 11.42 53.99
N ASP A 2 -18.89 11.77 53.81
CA ASP A 2 -17.80 11.12 53.04
C ASP A 2 -18.07 10.86 51.54
N ILE A 3 -17.56 11.63 50.56
CA ILE A 3 -16.15 11.91 50.14
C ILE A 3 -15.37 10.59 50.04
N VAL A 4 -14.99 10.10 48.85
CA VAL A 4 -13.77 10.42 48.06
C VAL A 4 -14.00 9.81 46.65
N GLU A 5 -14.18 10.58 45.56
CA GLU A 5 -13.20 11.24 44.67
C GLU A 5 -12.04 10.40 44.08
N ARG A 6 -12.01 10.35 42.72
CA ARG A 6 -10.82 10.45 41.84
C ARG A 6 -9.86 9.23 41.80
N ASN A 7 -9.23 8.81 40.69
CA ASN A 7 -8.91 9.42 39.41
C ASN A 7 -8.62 8.36 38.34
N ASN A 8 -8.76 8.82 37.11
CA ASN A 8 -8.39 8.24 35.83
C ASN A 8 -6.85 8.25 35.59
N ILE A 9 -6.40 7.52 34.55
CA ILE A 9 -5.19 7.71 33.71
C ILE A 9 -4.24 6.49 33.59
N GLN A 10 -4.11 6.07 32.32
CA GLN A 10 -3.13 5.18 31.70
C GLN A 10 -1.66 5.51 32.06
N THR A 11 -0.75 4.54 32.04
CA THR A 11 0.43 4.56 31.13
C THR A 11 1.32 3.32 31.26
N GLU A 12 1.83 2.88 30.10
CA GLU A 12 3.15 2.30 29.85
C GLU A 12 3.60 1.04 30.63
N LYS A 13 3.47 -0.12 29.97
CA LYS A 13 4.37 -1.26 30.21
C LYS A 13 5.76 -0.92 29.68
N LYS A 14 6.62 -0.40 30.54
CA LYS A 14 8.07 -0.40 30.36
C LYS A 14 8.58 -1.83 30.59
N PHE A 15 9.05 -2.49 29.53
CA PHE A 15 9.87 -3.69 29.66
C PHE A 15 11.27 -3.27 30.12
N THR A 16 11.62 -3.71 31.31
CA THR A 16 12.87 -3.48 32.02
C THR A 16 14.00 -4.26 31.37
N ALA A 17 15.04 -3.57 30.89
CA ALA A 17 16.32 -4.18 30.57
C ALA A 17 17.12 -4.35 31.88
N ASN A 18 17.44 -5.60 32.23
CA ASN A 18 18.31 -5.94 33.35
C ASN A 18 19.76 -5.55 33.02
N ASN A 19 20.23 -4.44 33.58
CA ASN A 19 21.66 -4.12 33.66
C ASN A 19 22.15 -4.48 35.07
N ASN A 20 22.88 -5.60 35.16
CA ASN A 20 23.67 -5.94 36.34
C ASN A 20 24.88 -5.00 36.44
N TYR A 21 24.81 -4.02 37.34
CA TYR A 21 25.98 -3.26 37.81
C TYR A 21 26.70 -4.07 38.90
N PHE A 22 27.90 -4.54 38.59
CA PHE A 22 28.85 -5.04 39.58
C PHE A 22 29.49 -3.84 40.30
N ASN A 23 29.30 -3.79 41.62
CA ASN A 23 30.02 -2.93 42.55
C ASN A 23 31.51 -3.31 42.59
N PHE A 24 32.41 -2.33 42.51
CA PHE A 24 33.78 -2.48 42.99
C PHE A 24 34.15 -1.34 43.93
N SER A 25 34.39 -1.72 45.19
CA SER A 25 35.02 -0.91 46.23
C SER A 25 36.49 -1.32 46.37
N SER A 26 37.37 -0.39 46.05
CA SER A 26 38.62 -0.03 46.75
C SER A 26 39.64 -1.11 47.20
N SER A 27 40.85 -0.95 46.63
CA SER A 27 42.17 -0.86 47.29
C SER A 27 43.21 -1.98 47.09
N LYS A 28 44.43 -1.50 46.81
CA LYS A 28 45.79 -2.06 47.00
C LYS A 28 46.58 -2.54 45.75
N GLN A 29 47.49 -1.63 45.37
CA GLN A 29 48.95 -1.82 45.21
C GLN A 29 49.50 -2.57 43.97
N LEU A 30 49.97 -1.75 43.01
CA LEU A 30 51.24 -1.77 42.27
C LEU A 30 51.80 -3.10 41.71
N LYS A 31 51.93 -3.14 40.38
CA LYS A 31 53.19 -3.49 39.69
C LYS A 31 53.21 -2.88 38.28
N ASN A 32 54.29 -2.17 37.97
CA ASN A 32 54.58 -1.62 36.65
C ASN A 32 54.66 -2.75 35.61
N ILE A 33 53.82 -2.67 34.58
CA ILE A 33 54.12 -3.26 33.28
C ILE A 33 53.75 -2.20 32.25
N GLU A 34 54.78 -1.58 31.69
CA GLU A 34 54.67 -0.74 30.51
C GLU A 34 54.36 -1.69 29.34
N ILE A 35 53.11 -1.71 28.89
CA ILE A 35 52.68 -2.41 27.68
C ILE A 35 52.27 -1.34 26.68
N ASP A 36 52.97 -1.34 25.55
CA ASP A 36 52.74 -0.48 24.40
C ASP A 36 51.25 -0.33 24.05
N LYS A 37 50.73 0.88 24.20
CA LYS A 37 49.34 1.25 23.86
C LYS A 37 49.03 1.16 22.36
N SER A 38 50.03 0.99 21.50
CA SER A 38 49.86 0.98 20.04
C SER A 38 49.24 -0.32 19.47
N ILE A 39 49.12 -1.38 20.28
CA ILE A 39 48.62 -2.70 19.83
C ILE A 39 47.12 -2.89 20.13
N PHE A 40 46.54 -2.12 21.06
CA PHE A 40 45.15 -2.33 21.52
C PHE A 40 44.08 -1.58 20.71
N ASP A 41 44.43 -0.52 19.99
CA ASP A 41 43.46 0.30 19.24
C ASP A 41 43.02 -0.33 17.90
N ASN A 42 43.83 -1.23 17.32
CA ASN A 42 43.53 -1.84 16.01
C ASN A 42 42.66 -3.12 16.09
N LYS A 43 42.62 -3.80 17.24
CA LYS A 43 41.84 -5.05 17.38
C LYS A 43 40.40 -4.79 17.81
N LEU A 44 40.19 -3.72 18.61
CA LEU A 44 38.88 -3.31 19.11
C LEU A 44 38.00 -2.75 17.98
N THR A 45 38.61 -2.09 17.00
CA THR A 45 37.94 -1.54 15.82
C THR A 45 37.53 -2.62 14.82
N GLU A 46 38.34 -3.67 14.63
CA GLU A 46 37.99 -4.80 13.77
C GLU A 46 36.81 -5.62 14.29
N GLU A 47 36.81 -6.00 15.58
CA GLU A 47 35.75 -6.80 16.21
C GLU A 47 34.41 -6.04 16.23
N PHE A 48 34.44 -4.74 16.51
CA PHE A 48 33.26 -3.90 16.53
C PHE A 48 32.72 -3.63 15.12
N MET A 49 33.60 -3.40 14.15
CA MET A 49 33.24 -3.21 12.74
C MET A 49 32.71 -4.53 12.12
N LYS A 50 33.27 -5.69 12.47
CA LYS A 50 32.74 -7.01 12.09
C LYS A 50 31.34 -7.26 12.66
N LYS A 51 31.07 -6.85 13.91
CA LYS A 51 29.74 -6.96 14.52
C LYS A 51 28.72 -6.02 13.88
N ILE A 52 29.11 -4.80 13.49
CA ILE A 52 28.25 -3.87 12.75
C ILE A 52 27.98 -4.38 11.32
N ILE A 53 28.99 -4.89 10.62
CA ILE A 53 28.82 -5.49 9.29
C ILE A 53 27.94 -6.73 9.37
N ALA A 54 28.07 -7.57 10.41
CA ALA A 54 27.21 -8.72 10.61
C ALA A 54 25.76 -8.32 10.92
N LEU A 55 25.53 -7.23 11.66
CA LEU A 55 24.20 -6.69 11.91
C LEU A 55 23.58 -6.09 10.64
N ALA A 56 24.37 -5.39 9.83
CA ALA A 56 23.95 -4.87 8.53
C ALA A 56 23.68 -6.00 7.52
N ALA A 57 24.48 -7.07 7.53
CA ALA A 57 24.26 -8.26 6.72
C ALA A 57 23.02 -9.04 7.18
N ALA A 58 22.74 -9.09 8.49
CA ALA A 58 21.51 -9.67 9.04
C ALA A 58 20.26 -8.85 8.72
N LEU A 59 20.39 -7.51 8.64
CA LEU A 59 19.35 -6.59 8.16
C LEU A 59 19.19 -6.61 6.63
N LEU A 60 20.24 -6.96 5.88
CA LEU A 60 20.17 -7.18 4.43
C LEU A 60 19.76 -8.63 4.08
N SER A 61 19.81 -9.54 5.05
CA SER A 61 19.38 -10.93 4.94
C SER A 61 18.00 -11.20 5.54
N VAL A 62 17.13 -10.18 5.65
CA VAL A 62 15.68 -10.41 5.53
C VAL A 62 15.38 -10.80 4.08
N SER A 63 15.86 -12.00 3.75
CA SER A 63 15.17 -13.02 2.98
C SER A 63 13.87 -12.49 2.41
N SER A 64 13.88 -12.24 1.11
CA SER A 64 12.75 -12.41 0.21
C SER A 64 11.58 -13.15 0.87
N PHE A 65 10.73 -12.42 1.59
CA PHE A 65 9.44 -12.95 2.01
C PHE A 65 8.74 -13.16 0.68
N ALA A 66 8.62 -14.42 0.26
CA ALA A 66 7.88 -14.76 -0.93
C ALA A 66 6.45 -14.31 -0.65
N LEU A 67 6.08 -13.17 -1.23
CA LEU A 67 4.75 -12.59 -1.06
C LEU A 67 3.71 -13.67 -1.33
N SER A 68 2.76 -13.83 -0.40
CA SER A 68 1.82 -14.93 -0.40
C SER A 68 0.39 -14.46 -0.21
N ALA A 69 -0.59 -15.31 -0.56
CA ALA A 69 -2.00 -15.05 -0.33
C ALA A 69 -2.36 -14.93 1.17
N ASN A 70 -1.51 -15.44 2.07
CA ASN A 70 -1.74 -15.37 3.51
C ASN A 70 -1.38 -14.00 4.10
N ASP A 71 -0.54 -13.22 3.42
CA ASP A 71 -0.13 -11.90 3.88
C ASP A 71 -1.30 -10.91 3.86
N SER A 72 -1.31 -9.92 4.77
CA SER A 72 -2.36 -8.90 4.79
C SER A 72 -2.38 -8.08 3.49
N TRP A 73 -3.53 -7.52 3.12
CA TRP A 73 -3.61 -6.65 1.93
C TRP A 73 -2.73 -5.41 2.06
N ASP A 74 -2.52 -4.89 3.27
CA ASP A 74 -1.58 -3.78 3.51
C ASP A 74 -0.14 -4.18 3.19
N THR A 75 0.28 -5.36 3.66
CA THR A 75 1.60 -5.92 3.34
C THR A 75 1.77 -6.15 1.85
N ILE A 76 0.77 -6.78 1.20
CA ILE A 76 0.77 -7.04 -0.24
C ILE A 76 0.90 -5.75 -1.05
N ARG A 77 0.09 -4.73 -0.73
CA ARG A 77 0.13 -3.44 -1.44
C ARG A 77 1.45 -2.70 -1.23
N ALA A 78 1.99 -2.74 -0.02
CA ALA A 78 3.29 -2.14 0.28
C ALA A 78 4.41 -2.78 -0.53
N GLU A 79 4.44 -4.11 -0.61
CA GLU A 79 5.45 -4.86 -1.36
C GLU A 79 5.30 -4.65 -2.88
N VAL A 80 4.07 -4.70 -3.41
CA VAL A 80 3.82 -4.40 -4.84
C VAL A 80 4.26 -2.99 -5.20
N LYS A 81 4.03 -2.00 -4.33
CA LYS A 81 4.47 -0.62 -4.55
C LYS A 81 5.99 -0.47 -4.50
N ALA A 82 6.67 -1.23 -3.64
CA ALA A 82 8.12 -1.18 -3.49
C ALA A 82 8.86 -1.94 -4.61
N ASN A 83 8.24 -2.97 -5.19
CA ASN A 83 8.88 -3.86 -6.15
C ASN A 83 8.30 -3.68 -7.56
N PRO A 84 9.06 -3.11 -8.52
CA PRO A 84 8.57 -2.86 -9.88
C PRO A 84 8.31 -4.14 -10.70
N SER A 85 8.77 -5.30 -10.23
CA SER A 85 8.48 -6.59 -10.85
C SER A 85 7.19 -7.23 -10.33
N LEU A 86 6.50 -6.62 -9.36
CA LEU A 86 5.21 -7.11 -8.86
C LEU A 86 4.08 -6.19 -9.31
N GLU A 87 2.90 -6.77 -9.54
CA GLU A 87 1.73 -6.04 -9.98
C GLU A 87 0.46 -6.70 -9.42
N ILE A 88 -0.52 -5.89 -9.00
CA ILE A 88 -1.89 -6.36 -8.82
C ILE A 88 -2.55 -6.35 -10.19
N SER A 89 -2.80 -7.54 -10.73
CA SER A 89 -3.03 -7.74 -12.16
C SER A 89 -4.48 -7.68 -12.61
N SER A 90 -5.42 -8.06 -11.75
CA SER A 90 -6.84 -8.15 -12.10
C SER A 90 -7.74 -8.18 -10.86
N GLY A 91 -9.04 -8.01 -11.08
CA GLY A 91 -10.09 -8.19 -10.06
C GLY A 91 -10.32 -7.00 -9.12
N TYR A 92 -9.40 -6.03 -9.09
CA TYR A 92 -9.44 -4.92 -8.14
C TYR A 92 -10.14 -3.66 -8.67
N SER A 93 -10.65 -3.63 -9.90
CA SER A 93 -11.26 -2.43 -10.48
C SER A 93 -12.72 -2.25 -10.06
N VAL A 94 -13.10 -1.06 -9.59
CA VAL A 94 -14.47 -0.66 -9.22
C VAL A 94 -14.87 0.58 -10.00
N PHE A 95 -16.14 0.68 -10.40
CA PHE A 95 -16.66 1.86 -11.08
C PHE A 95 -17.47 2.74 -10.13
N VAL A 96 -17.05 4.00 -10.01
CA VAL A 96 -17.70 5.04 -9.18
C VAL A 96 -18.00 6.30 -9.98
N GLY A 97 -18.41 6.17 -11.25
CA GLY A 97 -18.41 7.27 -12.24
C GLY A 97 -17.10 7.38 -13.01
N ARG A 98 -16.04 6.75 -12.49
CA ARG A 98 -14.78 6.41 -13.18
C ARG A 98 -14.25 5.10 -12.62
N ILE A 99 -13.29 4.50 -13.30
CA ILE A 99 -12.61 3.30 -12.80
C ILE A 99 -11.62 3.73 -11.70
N VAL A 100 -11.77 3.14 -10.52
CA VAL A 100 -10.90 3.26 -9.35
C VAL A 100 -10.53 1.87 -8.83
N THR A 101 -9.69 1.80 -7.81
CA THR A 101 -9.33 0.53 -7.16
C THR A 101 -10.32 0.19 -6.04
N ALA A 102 -10.59 -1.09 -5.82
CA ALA A 102 -11.40 -1.61 -4.71
C ALA A 102 -10.84 -1.20 -3.34
N PHE A 103 -9.55 -0.91 -3.30
CA PHE A 103 -8.85 -0.42 -2.12
C PHE A 103 -9.09 1.05 -1.78
N ASP A 104 -9.65 1.83 -2.71
CA ASP A 104 -9.92 3.27 -2.57
C ASP A 104 -11.43 3.56 -2.48
N VAL A 105 -12.22 2.55 -2.12
CA VAL A 105 -13.67 2.67 -1.95
C VAL A 105 -14.13 1.98 -0.67
N CYS A 106 -15.28 2.40 -0.17
CA CYS A 106 -16.04 1.74 0.88
C CYS A 106 -17.52 1.60 0.46
N VAL A 107 -18.27 0.76 1.17
CA VAL A 107 -19.71 0.58 1.00
C VAL A 107 -20.47 1.49 1.96
N ASP A 108 -21.31 2.38 1.40
CA ASP A 108 -22.26 3.21 2.15
C ASP A 108 -23.69 2.87 1.69
N GLY A 109 -24.40 2.09 2.50
CA GLY A 109 -25.69 1.50 2.13
C GLY A 109 -25.58 0.69 0.84
N ASP A 110 -26.29 1.14 -0.20
CA ASP A 110 -26.33 0.49 -1.52
C ASP A 110 -25.33 1.09 -2.52
N ASN A 111 -24.37 1.90 -2.08
CA ASN A 111 -23.41 2.60 -2.94
C ASN A 111 -21.96 2.26 -2.61
N PHE A 112 -21.12 2.28 -3.65
CA PHE A 112 -19.69 2.49 -3.49
C PHE A 112 -19.39 3.98 -3.39
N VAL A 113 -18.57 4.34 -2.40
CA VAL A 113 -18.13 5.71 -2.13
C VAL A 113 -16.60 5.72 -2.11
N THR A 114 -15.97 6.71 -2.75
CA THR A 114 -14.51 6.83 -2.72
C THR A 114 -13.99 7.26 -1.36
N LEU A 115 -12.88 6.67 -0.92
CA LEU A 115 -12.19 7.09 0.31
C LEU A 115 -11.48 8.43 0.13
N SER A 116 -10.94 8.65 -1.07
CA SER A 116 -10.27 9.89 -1.46
C SER A 116 -11.22 10.80 -2.24
N GLN A 117 -11.02 12.12 -2.12
CA GLN A 117 -11.71 13.08 -2.99
C GLN A 117 -11.00 13.23 -4.32
N TYR A 118 -11.78 13.39 -5.39
CA TYR A 118 -11.29 13.56 -6.76
C TYR A 118 -11.45 15.02 -7.21
N PRO A 119 -10.46 15.58 -7.94
CA PRO A 119 -10.53 16.95 -8.41
C PRO A 119 -11.60 17.12 -9.49
N ILE A 120 -12.41 18.16 -9.36
CA ILE A 120 -13.32 18.65 -10.39
C ILE A 120 -12.55 19.62 -11.27
N TYR A 121 -12.55 19.37 -12.58
CA TYR A 121 -11.89 20.23 -13.56
C TYR A 121 -12.91 21.12 -14.29
N GLU A 122 -12.61 22.41 -14.37
CA GLU A 122 -13.30 23.34 -15.25
C GLU A 122 -12.36 23.76 -16.38
N ARG A 123 -12.87 23.73 -17.61
CA ARG A 123 -12.12 24.16 -18.79
C ARG A 123 -12.24 25.68 -18.94
N LYS A 124 -11.15 26.42 -18.67
CA LYS A 124 -11.11 27.88 -18.85
C LYS A 124 -10.41 28.27 -20.14
N TRP A 125 -10.98 29.26 -20.83
CA TRP A 125 -10.33 29.90 -21.98
C TRP A 125 -9.17 30.77 -21.49
N ILE A 126 -8.00 30.61 -22.10
CA ILE A 126 -6.77 31.34 -21.73
C ILE A 126 -6.27 32.23 -22.88
N GLY A 127 -7.13 32.54 -23.84
CA GLY A 127 -6.80 33.35 -25.01
C GLY A 127 -6.47 32.51 -26.25
N GLY A 128 -6.90 32.97 -27.42
CA GLY A 128 -6.63 32.35 -28.73
C GLY A 128 -5.76 33.22 -29.62
N SER A 129 -5.17 32.61 -30.66
CA SER A 129 -4.62 33.34 -31.80
C SER A 129 -5.44 33.00 -33.06
N LYS A 130 -5.08 33.56 -34.23
CA LYS A 130 -5.67 33.17 -35.52
C LYS A 130 -5.59 31.66 -35.81
N GLU A 131 -4.74 30.92 -35.09
CA GLU A 131 -4.49 29.49 -35.29
C GLU A 131 -5.30 28.60 -34.33
N GLY A 132 -6.03 29.18 -33.37
CA GLY A 132 -6.95 28.44 -32.51
C GLY A 132 -7.09 29.00 -31.09
N ASP A 133 -8.19 28.61 -30.45
CA ASP A 133 -8.44 28.87 -29.04
C ASP A 133 -7.56 27.98 -28.16
N ARG A 134 -6.99 28.58 -27.10
CA ARG A 134 -6.31 27.82 -26.06
C ARG A 134 -7.20 27.73 -24.84
N TYR A 135 -7.37 26.50 -24.37
CA TYR A 135 -8.09 26.17 -23.16
C TYR A 135 -7.13 25.49 -22.17
N LYS A 136 -7.39 25.67 -20.88
CA LYS A 136 -6.70 24.98 -19.80
C LYS A 136 -7.71 24.43 -18.81
N ASP A 137 -7.52 23.17 -18.42
CA ASP A 137 -8.31 22.55 -17.37
C ASP A 137 -7.72 22.98 -16.01
N ILE A 138 -8.55 23.57 -15.15
CA ILE A 138 -8.16 24.09 -13.84
C ILE A 138 -8.98 23.35 -12.78
N VAL A 139 -8.34 22.94 -11.69
CA VAL A 139 -9.05 22.33 -10.56
C VAL A 139 -9.87 23.41 -9.86
N VAL A 140 -11.18 23.21 -9.80
CA VAL A 140 -12.14 24.15 -9.19
C VAL A 140 -12.76 23.65 -7.90
N GLY A 141 -12.55 22.38 -7.57
CA GLY A 141 -13.07 21.77 -6.37
C GLY A 141 -12.65 20.31 -6.27
N TYR A 142 -13.14 19.65 -5.23
CA TYR A 142 -12.95 18.23 -4.99
C TYR A 142 -14.29 17.62 -4.60
N GLU A 143 -14.56 16.41 -5.09
CA GLU A 143 -15.78 15.67 -4.76
C GLU A 143 -15.46 14.23 -4.36
N THR A 144 -16.29 13.70 -3.47
CA THR A 144 -16.34 12.27 -3.21
C THR A 144 -17.23 11.64 -4.26
N LEU A 145 -16.71 10.65 -4.98
CA LEU A 145 -17.47 9.97 -6.01
C LEU A 145 -18.32 8.87 -5.40
N THR A 146 -19.58 8.80 -5.82
CA THR A 146 -20.56 7.82 -5.34
C THR A 146 -21.24 7.15 -6.50
N PHE A 147 -21.43 5.83 -6.42
CA PHE A 147 -22.13 5.09 -7.45
C PHE A 147 -22.85 3.86 -6.88
N PRO A 148 -24.08 3.56 -7.34
CA PRO A 148 -24.84 2.42 -6.83
C PRO A 148 -24.16 1.09 -7.15
N ILE A 149 -24.15 0.20 -6.16
CA ILE A 149 -23.66 -1.17 -6.30
C ILE A 149 -24.52 -1.92 -7.34
N SER A 150 -25.83 -1.69 -7.31
CA SER A 150 -26.79 -2.28 -8.24
C SER A 150 -27.65 -1.21 -8.90
N ARG A 151 -27.81 -1.26 -10.22
CA ARG A 151 -28.67 -0.32 -10.95
C ARG A 151 -29.39 -1.00 -12.10
N GLU A 152 -30.56 -0.49 -12.44
CA GLU A 152 -31.24 -0.86 -13.67
C GLU A 152 -30.60 -0.14 -14.85
N VAL A 153 -30.32 -0.90 -15.91
CA VAL A 153 -29.80 -0.39 -17.16
C VAL A 153 -30.69 -0.85 -18.29
N THR A 154 -31.09 0.12 -19.09
CA THR A 154 -31.96 -0.08 -20.25
C THR A 154 -31.11 -0.11 -21.49
N ARG A 155 -31.02 -1.26 -22.15
CA ARG A 155 -30.20 -1.45 -23.36
C ARG A 155 -31.08 -1.80 -24.56
N LYS A 156 -30.73 -1.24 -25.71
CA LYS A 156 -31.33 -1.59 -26.99
C LYS A 156 -30.61 -2.81 -27.54
N VAL A 157 -31.29 -3.95 -27.57
CA VAL A 157 -30.76 -5.22 -28.08
C VAL A 157 -31.36 -5.47 -29.48
N CYS A 158 -30.49 -5.59 -30.47
CA CYS A 158 -30.86 -5.90 -31.85
C CYS A 158 -30.33 -7.31 -32.19
N ARG A 159 -31.08 -8.11 -32.94
CA ARG A 159 -30.68 -9.48 -33.33
C ARG A 159 -29.58 -9.53 -34.39
N GLY A 160 -29.29 -8.40 -35.04
CA GLY A 160 -28.23 -8.26 -36.05
C GLY A 160 -27.78 -6.81 -36.19
N LYS A 161 -26.66 -6.61 -36.88
CA LYS A 161 -25.99 -5.30 -37.02
C LYS A 161 -26.82 -4.27 -37.81
N GLU A 162 -27.68 -4.74 -38.71
CA GLU A 162 -28.56 -3.92 -39.57
C GLU A 162 -30.06 -4.11 -39.27
N ASP A 163 -30.38 -4.80 -38.17
CA ASP A 163 -31.77 -5.16 -37.86
C ASP A 163 -32.53 -3.93 -37.32
N ARG A 164 -33.66 -3.62 -37.95
CA ARG A 164 -34.54 -2.50 -37.54
C ARG A 164 -35.43 -2.88 -36.34
N ASN A 165 -35.54 -4.17 -36.03
CA ASN A 165 -36.38 -4.71 -34.96
C ASN A 165 -35.62 -4.87 -33.63
N CYS A 166 -35.07 -3.77 -33.14
CA CYS A 166 -34.43 -3.76 -31.82
C CYS A 166 -35.47 -3.67 -30.70
N LYS A 167 -35.22 -4.38 -29.60
CA LYS A 167 -36.05 -4.29 -28.39
C LYS A 167 -35.27 -3.60 -27.29
N THR A 168 -35.98 -2.80 -26.51
CA THR A 168 -35.45 -2.24 -25.27
C THR A 168 -35.62 -3.28 -24.18
N VAL A 169 -34.51 -3.68 -23.56
CA VAL A 169 -34.47 -4.64 -22.45
C VAL A 169 -33.90 -3.92 -21.24
N THR A 170 -34.63 -4.00 -20.12
CA THR A 170 -34.14 -3.53 -18.82
C THR A 170 -33.51 -4.71 -18.10
N SER A 171 -32.30 -4.50 -17.58
CA SER A 171 -31.57 -5.48 -16.79
C SER A 171 -30.90 -4.81 -15.61
N THR A 172 -30.78 -5.52 -14.51
CA THR A 172 -30.02 -5.06 -13.35
C THR A 172 -28.54 -5.39 -13.52
N GLU A 173 -27.68 -4.38 -13.45
CA GLU A 173 -26.23 -4.53 -13.38
C GLU A 173 -25.78 -4.37 -11.94
N THR A 174 -25.07 -5.37 -11.42
CA THR A 174 -24.55 -5.35 -10.05
C THR A 174 -23.03 -5.49 -10.06
N GLN A 175 -22.36 -4.56 -9.41
CA GLN A 175 -20.93 -4.64 -9.14
C GLN A 175 -20.68 -5.47 -7.89
N GLN A 176 -19.66 -6.32 -7.90
CA GLN A 176 -19.37 -7.19 -6.76
C GLN A 176 -18.68 -6.40 -5.63
N VAL A 177 -19.08 -6.67 -4.39
CA VAL A 177 -18.45 -6.14 -3.16
C VAL A 177 -17.22 -6.97 -2.78
N VAL A 178 -17.33 -8.29 -2.95
CA VAL A 178 -16.24 -9.24 -2.75
C VAL A 178 -15.49 -9.42 -4.08
N ARG A 179 -14.16 -9.25 -4.06
CA ARG A 179 -13.30 -9.25 -5.24
C ARG A 179 -12.22 -10.30 -5.13
N ASP A 180 -12.10 -11.15 -6.13
CA ASP A 180 -10.94 -12.04 -6.26
C ASP A 180 -9.85 -11.30 -7.04
N ILE A 181 -8.81 -10.88 -6.30
CA ILE A 181 -7.73 -10.03 -6.79
C ILE A 181 -6.49 -10.89 -7.01
N THR A 182 -5.91 -10.78 -8.19
CA THR A 182 -4.72 -11.54 -8.58
C THR A 182 -3.46 -10.69 -8.44
N VAL A 183 -2.39 -11.28 -7.92
CA VAL A 183 -1.05 -10.70 -7.88
C VAL A 183 -0.15 -11.48 -8.81
N SER A 184 0.62 -10.76 -9.61
CA SER A 184 1.53 -11.34 -10.60
C SER A 184 2.93 -10.76 -10.48
N LYS A 185 3.90 -11.53 -10.98
CA LYS A 185 5.28 -11.10 -11.19
C LYS A 185 5.54 -10.90 -12.68
N ILE A 186 6.09 -9.75 -13.03
CA ILE A 186 6.64 -9.48 -14.35
C ILE A 186 8.05 -10.06 -14.40
N THR A 187 8.25 -11.02 -15.29
CA THR A 187 9.55 -11.64 -15.55
C THR A 187 10.01 -11.26 -16.94
N ARG A 188 11.22 -10.68 -17.03
CA ARG A 188 11.87 -10.46 -18.32
C ARG A 188 12.40 -11.78 -18.85
N VAL A 189 11.95 -12.20 -20.02
CA VAL A 189 12.63 -13.25 -20.76
C VAL A 189 13.83 -12.59 -21.45
N ALA A 190 15.03 -13.17 -21.28
CA ALA A 190 16.22 -12.66 -21.94
C ALA A 190 16.02 -12.74 -23.47
N GLY A 191 15.94 -11.58 -24.13
CA GLY A 191 15.67 -11.43 -25.55
C GLY A 191 15.89 -9.98 -26.00
N ARG A 192 16.12 -9.77 -27.30
CA ARG A 192 16.35 -8.43 -27.87
C ARG A 192 15.08 -7.56 -27.86
N ASP A 193 13.93 -8.23 -27.80
CA ASP A 193 12.61 -7.63 -27.67
C ASP A 193 12.16 -7.73 -26.20
N ARG A 194 11.54 -6.66 -25.71
CA ARG A 194 11.09 -6.50 -24.32
C ARG A 194 9.86 -7.38 -24.04
N ASP A 195 10.03 -8.69 -24.12
CA ASP A 195 8.98 -9.67 -23.87
C ASP A 195 8.85 -9.89 -22.37
N ASP A 196 8.29 -8.89 -21.70
CA ASP A 196 7.88 -8.98 -20.30
C ASP A 196 6.76 -10.03 -20.21
N LYS A 197 7.06 -11.18 -19.59
CA LYS A 197 6.08 -12.22 -19.31
C LYS A 197 5.48 -12.00 -17.92
N LYS A 198 4.15 -11.97 -17.87
CA LYS A 198 3.40 -11.92 -16.62
C LYS A 198 3.16 -13.34 -16.09
N VAL A 199 3.57 -13.61 -14.87
CA VAL A 199 3.38 -14.89 -14.18
C VAL A 199 2.53 -14.65 -12.95
N GLU A 200 1.37 -15.28 -12.87
CA GLU A 200 0.53 -15.23 -11.67
C GLU A 200 1.26 -15.86 -10.47
N LEU A 201 1.25 -15.17 -9.33
CA LEU A 201 1.80 -15.69 -8.08
C LEU A 201 0.68 -16.34 -7.26
N PHE A 202 -0.40 -15.59 -7.03
CA PHE A 202 -1.57 -16.06 -6.32
C PHE A 202 -2.78 -15.15 -6.59
N SER A 203 -3.96 -15.66 -6.28
CA SER A 203 -5.20 -14.89 -6.21
C SER A 203 -5.73 -14.92 -4.77
N LYS A 204 -6.28 -13.79 -4.31
CA LYS A 204 -6.78 -13.62 -2.96
C LYS A 204 -8.08 -12.81 -2.99
N THR A 205 -9.02 -13.18 -2.13
CA THR A 205 -10.27 -12.44 -1.97
C THR A 205 -10.08 -11.18 -1.12
N PHE A 206 -10.72 -10.09 -1.53
CA PHE A 206 -10.82 -8.82 -0.82
C PHE A 206 -12.28 -8.41 -0.75
N GLU A 207 -12.78 -8.18 0.46
CA GLU A 207 -14.10 -7.62 0.69
C GLU A 207 -13.97 -6.11 0.90
N ILE A 208 -14.68 -5.32 0.09
CA ILE A 208 -14.70 -3.86 0.23
C ILE A 208 -15.38 -3.53 1.57
N PRO A 209 -14.72 -2.79 2.47
CA PRO A 209 -15.25 -2.51 3.79
C PRO A 209 -16.43 -1.53 3.75
N ALA A 210 -17.26 -1.54 4.79
CA ALA A 210 -18.23 -0.48 5.02
C ALA A 210 -17.52 0.86 5.32
N CYS A 211 -18.15 1.98 4.99
CA CYS A 211 -17.64 3.30 5.34
C CYS A 211 -17.68 3.53 6.86
N LEU A 212 -16.69 4.26 7.39
CA LEU A 212 -16.54 4.61 8.81
C LEU A 212 -17.23 5.93 9.17
#